data_AF-A0A3C2D7M3-F1
#
_entry.id   AF-A0A3C2D7M3-F1
#
_cell.length_a   1.000
_cell.length_b   1.000
_cell.length_c   1.000
_cell.angle_alpha   90.00
_cell.angle_beta   90.00
_cell.angle_gamma   90.00
#
_symmetry.space_group_name_H-M   'P 1'
#
loop_
_entity.id
_entity.type
_entity.pdbx_description
1 polymer ?
#
loop_
_entity_poly.entity_id
_entity_poly.type
_entity_poly.pdbx_seq_one_letter_code
_entity_poly.pdbx_strand_id
1 'polypeptide(L)'
;MKEIVASDYEKEVLASGNVLVDFYSTECPPCEAVAPKLETLEKLFGEDIKFVKIYRQGNRDLADQLAVKSSPTLLFYQDGEEVSARLTGGVKRSEIVRELKHVLGKEKVSEIMKTQEPTLSDVDVAILGAGPGGLTAGLYLCQARINTVLVDIALPGGNVSTTHMVSNYPGFIEPQPGYMLSHNMSEQTKRCGTTYKVAVDVTNVDLQKKEITIDGQETIRAKRIIIATGTSPNRIGIPGELEYKGQGISYCATCDAKYFVDKEVVVIGGGNSAIEEADFISKFASKITIVHQFDQLQANKIAQEKVFDNPKFSFLFSHEPRAFKKAGDKMVVEVEDLKTKETKTLTSDGIFVFIGQKPNLEMLGGALELDQWGYVKTDEDMRTNIDGVYAVGDVGSKKYRQITTAIADGTIAAISITREIG
;
A
#
# COMPACT_ATOMS: atom_id res chain seq x y z
N MET A 1 -27.45 -4.35 4.51
CA MET A 1 -27.26 -3.49 5.69
C MET A 1 -28.33 -2.43 5.75
N LYS A 2 -28.90 -2.21 6.94
CA LYS A 2 -29.88 -1.14 7.18
C LYS A 2 -29.15 0.21 7.30
N GLU A 3 -29.56 1.20 6.51
CA GLU A 3 -29.12 2.59 6.72
C GLU A 3 -29.93 3.21 7.86
N ILE A 4 -29.26 3.87 8.80
CA ILE A 4 -29.89 4.57 9.93
C ILE A 4 -29.40 6.01 10.01
N VAL A 5 -30.19 6.88 10.63
CA VAL A 5 -29.83 8.27 10.91
C VAL A 5 -29.52 8.46 12.40
N ALA A 6 -28.99 9.63 12.76
CA ALA A 6 -28.56 9.92 14.13
C ALA A 6 -29.66 9.71 15.19
N SER A 7 -30.93 10.01 14.87
CA SER A 7 -32.05 9.80 15.79
C SER A 7 -32.32 8.32 16.11
N ASP A 8 -31.85 7.41 15.27
CA ASP A 8 -32.01 5.97 15.46
C ASP A 8 -30.87 5.36 16.29
N TYR A 9 -29.77 6.09 16.51
CA TYR A 9 -28.52 5.54 17.05
C TYR A 9 -28.70 4.86 18.41
N GLU A 10 -29.41 5.52 19.33
CA GLU A 10 -29.72 4.98 20.66
C GLU A 10 -30.42 3.62 20.55
N LYS A 11 -31.49 3.56 19.75
CA LYS A 11 -32.33 2.37 19.62
C LYS A 11 -31.65 1.25 18.83
N GLU A 12 -31.02 1.61 17.72
CA GLU A 12 -30.55 0.65 16.72
C GLU A 12 -29.11 0.19 16.95
N VAL A 13 -28.34 0.92 17.79
CA VAL A 13 -26.95 0.62 18.16
C VAL A 13 -26.83 0.38 19.66
N LEU A 14 -27.07 1.40 20.49
CA LEU A 14 -26.75 1.34 21.93
C LEU A 14 -27.69 0.40 22.72
N ALA A 15 -28.96 0.32 22.35
CA ALA A 15 -29.95 -0.57 22.95
C ALA A 15 -30.12 -1.90 22.18
N SER A 16 -29.21 -2.24 21.26
CA SER A 16 -29.40 -3.30 20.27
C SER A 16 -28.31 -4.38 20.33
N GLY A 17 -28.12 -5.08 21.45
CA GLY A 17 -27.23 -6.25 21.54
C GLY A 17 -25.86 -6.02 20.87
N ASN A 18 -25.46 -6.92 19.96
CA ASN A 18 -24.23 -6.77 19.16
C ASN A 18 -24.49 -6.01 17.86
N VAL A 19 -23.70 -4.97 17.57
CA VAL A 19 -23.86 -4.15 16.35
C VAL A 19 -22.51 -3.80 15.73
N LEU A 20 -22.42 -3.92 14.41
CA LEU A 20 -21.38 -3.31 13.59
C LEU A 20 -21.95 -2.08 12.89
N VAL A 21 -21.31 -0.93 13.08
CA VAL A 21 -21.68 0.35 12.49
C VAL A 21 -20.65 0.76 11.44
N ASP A 22 -21.07 0.96 10.19
CA ASP A 22 -20.25 1.52 9.11
C ASP A 22 -20.57 3.00 8.86
N PHE A 23 -19.65 3.90 9.23
CA PHE A 23 -19.71 5.31 8.84
C PHE A 23 -19.13 5.52 7.43
N TYR A 24 -20.02 5.54 6.44
CA TYR A 24 -19.64 5.64 5.04
C TYR A 24 -19.82 7.05 4.47
N SER A 25 -19.25 7.28 3.30
CA SER A 25 -19.39 8.50 2.50
C SER A 25 -19.72 8.15 1.04
N THR A 26 -20.41 9.05 0.34
CA THR A 26 -20.55 9.01 -1.12
C THR A 26 -19.22 9.39 -1.76
N GLU A 27 -18.88 8.79 -2.91
CA GLU A 27 -17.60 9.06 -3.62
C GLU A 27 -16.36 8.76 -2.75
N CYS A 28 -16.39 7.60 -2.10
CA CYS A 28 -15.34 7.15 -1.19
C CYS A 28 -14.82 5.79 -1.69
N PRO A 29 -13.69 5.75 -2.44
CA PRO A 29 -13.11 4.50 -2.93
C PRO A 29 -12.86 3.45 -1.83
N PRO A 30 -12.38 3.83 -0.62
CA PRO A 30 -12.25 2.87 0.47
C PRO A 30 -13.60 2.32 0.96
N CYS A 31 -14.67 3.13 0.94
CA CYS A 31 -16.01 2.70 1.33
C CYS A 31 -16.58 1.70 0.30
N GLU A 32 -16.36 1.96 -0.99
CA GLU A 32 -16.74 1.02 -2.05
C GLU A 32 -15.97 -0.30 -1.94
N ALA A 33 -14.70 -0.26 -1.53
CA ALA A 33 -13.89 -1.45 -1.34
C ALA A 33 -14.35 -2.31 -0.15
N VAL A 34 -14.89 -1.71 0.93
CA VAL A 34 -15.33 -2.45 2.11
C VAL A 34 -16.78 -2.95 2.01
N ALA A 35 -17.65 -2.26 1.27
CA ALA A 35 -19.08 -2.58 1.20
C ALA A 35 -19.39 -4.04 0.80
N PRO A 36 -18.79 -4.63 -0.26
CA PRO A 36 -19.05 -6.04 -0.62
C PRO A 36 -18.61 -7.02 0.47
N LYS A 37 -17.58 -6.66 1.25
CA LYS A 37 -17.09 -7.47 2.37
C LYS A 37 -18.13 -7.50 3.49
N LEU A 38 -18.68 -6.33 3.83
CA LEU A 38 -19.74 -6.19 4.83
C LEU A 38 -21.02 -6.91 4.42
N GLU A 39 -21.44 -6.80 3.15
CA GLU A 39 -22.61 -7.54 2.63
C GLU A 39 -22.45 -9.05 2.75
N THR A 40 -21.24 -9.56 2.47
CA THR A 40 -20.95 -10.99 2.60
C THR A 40 -20.91 -11.43 4.06
N LEU A 41 -20.37 -10.61 4.95
CA LEU A 41 -20.34 -10.89 6.39
C LEU A 41 -21.72 -10.78 7.04
N GLU A 42 -22.57 -9.84 6.62
CA GLU A 42 -23.95 -9.72 7.08
C GLU A 42 -24.76 -10.98 6.76
N LYS A 43 -24.54 -11.59 5.58
CA LYS A 43 -25.17 -12.87 5.24
C LYS A 43 -24.74 -14.03 6.14
N LEU A 44 -23.52 -13.98 6.68
CA LEU A 44 -22.97 -15.04 7.53
C LEU A 44 -23.30 -14.84 9.02
N PHE A 45 -23.25 -13.59 9.48
CA PHE A 45 -23.31 -13.24 10.90
C PHE A 45 -24.58 -12.47 11.28
N GLY A 46 -25.51 -12.23 10.35
CA GLY A 46 -26.68 -11.37 10.57
C GLY A 46 -27.64 -11.85 11.66
N GLU A 47 -27.59 -13.13 12.05
CA GLU A 47 -28.33 -13.68 13.19
C GLU A 47 -27.64 -13.38 14.55
N ASP A 48 -26.34 -13.08 14.53
CA ASP A 48 -25.49 -12.94 15.73
C ASP A 48 -25.08 -11.50 16.02
N ILE A 49 -24.95 -10.69 14.97
CA ILE A 49 -24.59 -9.28 15.03
C ILE A 49 -25.34 -8.53 13.93
N LYS A 50 -25.86 -7.36 14.30
CA LYS A 50 -26.57 -6.50 13.37
C LYS A 50 -25.60 -5.60 12.61
N PHE A 51 -25.80 -5.46 11.31
CA PHE A 51 -25.02 -4.56 10.46
C PHE A 51 -25.84 -3.33 10.10
N VAL A 52 -25.36 -2.15 10.49
CA VAL A 52 -25.96 -0.87 10.14
C VAL A 52 -24.94 0.05 9.49
N LYS A 53 -25.41 0.95 8.63
CA LYS A 53 -24.57 1.99 8.03
C LYS A 53 -25.14 3.38 8.27
N ILE A 54 -24.26 4.36 8.41
CA ILE A 54 -24.60 5.77 8.66
C ILE A 54 -23.86 6.63 7.64
N TYR A 55 -24.60 7.45 6.90
CA TYR A 55 -24.00 8.43 5.99
C TYR A 55 -23.35 9.55 6.82
N ARG A 56 -22.01 9.59 6.85
CA ARG A 56 -21.24 10.47 7.74
C ARG A 56 -21.57 11.96 7.53
N GLN A 57 -21.62 12.43 6.28
CA GLN A 57 -21.84 13.84 5.97
C GLN A 57 -23.26 14.31 6.31
N GLY A 58 -24.25 13.40 6.31
CA GLY A 58 -25.62 13.67 6.74
C GLY A 58 -25.82 13.63 8.25
N ASN A 59 -24.84 13.09 9.00
CA ASN A 59 -24.92 12.87 10.45
C ASN A 59 -23.66 13.40 11.16
N ARG A 60 -23.23 14.63 10.80
CA ARG A 60 -21.95 15.22 11.26
C ARG A 60 -21.86 15.34 12.78
N ASP A 61 -22.91 15.82 13.42
CA ASP A 61 -22.91 16.02 14.89
C ASP A 61 -22.67 14.70 15.63
N LEU A 62 -23.33 13.62 15.19
CA LEU A 62 -23.10 12.29 15.72
C LEU A 62 -21.68 11.79 15.43
N ALA A 63 -21.20 11.98 14.20
CA ALA A 63 -19.84 11.59 13.83
C ALA A 63 -18.79 12.32 14.67
N ASP A 64 -18.98 13.62 14.92
CA ASP A 64 -18.07 14.42 15.74
C ASP A 64 -18.14 14.02 17.22
N GLN A 65 -19.35 13.78 17.76
CA GLN A 65 -19.55 13.27 19.12
C GLN A 65 -18.83 11.93 19.33
N LEU A 66 -18.88 11.05 18.33
CA LEU A 66 -18.21 9.76 18.36
C LEU A 66 -16.73 9.84 17.94
N ALA A 67 -16.20 11.03 17.62
CA ALA A 67 -14.85 11.26 17.11
C ALA A 67 -14.52 10.49 15.80
N VAL A 68 -15.51 10.28 14.93
CA VAL A 68 -15.38 9.67 13.61
C VAL A 68 -14.93 10.70 12.58
N LYS A 69 -13.63 10.71 12.27
CA LYS A 69 -12.98 11.73 11.42
C LYS A 69 -12.84 11.36 9.94
N SER A 70 -13.08 10.10 9.57
CA SER A 70 -12.87 9.62 8.20
C SER A 70 -13.89 8.54 7.81
N SER A 71 -13.97 8.23 6.53
CA SER A 71 -14.81 7.13 6.01
C SER A 71 -13.97 6.16 5.17
N PRO A 72 -14.27 4.84 5.20
CA PRO A 72 -15.16 4.21 6.16
C PRO A 72 -14.55 4.27 7.56
N THR A 73 -15.39 4.32 8.59
CA THR A 73 -15.00 3.99 9.97
C THR A 73 -15.96 2.94 10.49
N LEU A 74 -15.43 1.77 10.82
CA LEU A 74 -16.20 0.68 11.40
C LEU A 74 -16.08 0.72 12.92
N LEU A 75 -17.22 0.71 13.60
CA LEU A 75 -17.31 0.56 15.06
C LEU A 75 -18.02 -0.74 15.39
N PHE A 76 -17.64 -1.33 16.52
CA PHE A 76 -18.16 -2.62 16.97
C PHE A 76 -18.66 -2.49 18.40
N TYR A 77 -19.93 -2.79 18.58
CA TYR A 77 -20.65 -2.69 19.83
C TYR A 77 -21.04 -4.08 20.36
N GLN A 78 -20.93 -4.25 21.67
CA GLN A 78 -21.47 -5.36 22.43
C GLN A 78 -22.30 -4.79 23.58
N ASP A 79 -23.60 -5.09 23.58
CA ASP A 79 -24.55 -4.64 24.60
C ASP A 79 -24.50 -3.13 24.89
N GLY A 80 -24.30 -2.34 23.83
CA GLY A 80 -24.26 -0.88 23.88
C GLY A 80 -22.89 -0.26 24.17
N GLU A 81 -21.87 -1.08 24.48
CA GLU A 81 -20.50 -0.61 24.69
C GLU A 81 -19.63 -0.85 23.45
N GLU A 82 -18.76 0.10 23.11
CA GLU A 82 -17.77 -0.09 22.04
C GLU A 82 -16.60 -0.94 22.56
N VAL A 83 -16.40 -2.14 22.00
CA VAL A 83 -15.55 -3.18 22.63
C VAL A 83 -14.29 -3.57 21.83
N SER A 84 -14.03 -2.94 20.68
CA SER A 84 -12.92 -3.35 19.81
C SER A 84 -12.25 -2.19 19.08
N ALA A 85 -11.19 -2.48 18.30
CA ALA A 85 -10.48 -1.45 17.57
C ALA A 85 -11.33 -0.90 16.40
N ARG A 86 -11.37 0.42 16.26
CA ARG A 86 -11.99 1.06 15.09
C ARG A 86 -11.17 0.78 13.83
N LEU A 87 -11.82 0.32 12.77
CA LEU A 87 -11.17 0.07 11.48
C LEU A 87 -11.46 1.24 10.52
N THR A 88 -10.43 1.73 9.83
CA THR A 88 -10.57 2.88 8.90
C THR A 88 -9.77 2.67 7.62
N GLY A 89 -10.15 3.37 6.53
CA GLY A 89 -9.43 3.34 5.27
C GLY A 89 -9.63 2.05 4.47
N GLY A 90 -8.54 1.44 3.98
CA GLY A 90 -8.55 0.20 3.19
C GLY A 90 -8.75 -1.04 4.04
N VAL A 91 -9.93 -1.18 4.64
CA VAL A 91 -10.25 -2.27 5.58
C VAL A 91 -10.36 -3.62 4.87
N LYS A 92 -9.61 -4.61 5.38
CA LYS A 92 -9.64 -5.99 4.90
C LYS A 92 -10.71 -6.83 5.58
N ARG A 93 -11.12 -7.91 4.92
CA ARG A 93 -12.09 -8.87 5.48
C ARG A 93 -11.55 -9.53 6.75
N SER A 94 -10.28 -9.92 6.75
CA SER A 94 -9.65 -10.57 7.92
C SER A 94 -9.60 -9.68 9.16
N GLU A 95 -9.46 -8.36 8.98
CA GLU A 95 -9.50 -7.38 10.07
C GLU A 95 -10.90 -7.30 10.67
N ILE A 96 -11.94 -7.23 9.84
CA ILE A 96 -13.33 -7.25 10.32
C ILE A 96 -13.61 -8.56 11.07
N VAL A 97 -13.20 -9.69 10.51
CA VAL A 97 -13.36 -11.01 11.17
C VAL A 97 -12.59 -11.08 12.50
N ARG A 98 -11.43 -10.42 12.60
CA ARG A 98 -10.70 -10.33 13.87
C ARG A 98 -11.49 -9.55 14.92
N GLU A 99 -12.05 -8.40 14.57
CA GLU A 99 -12.86 -7.62 15.52
C GLU A 99 -14.18 -8.33 15.86
N LEU A 100 -14.80 -9.04 14.91
CA LEU A 100 -15.96 -9.91 15.20
C LEU A 100 -15.64 -10.99 16.24
N LYS A 101 -14.41 -11.53 16.27
CA LYS A 101 -13.99 -12.48 17.33
C LYS A 101 -13.91 -11.84 18.71
N HIS A 102 -13.67 -10.54 18.80
CA HIS A 102 -13.70 -9.80 20.06
C HIS A 102 -15.13 -9.58 20.55
N VAL A 103 -16.08 -9.32 19.63
CA VAL A 103 -17.50 -9.11 19.96
C VAL A 103 -18.23 -10.43 20.27
N LEU A 104 -18.12 -11.43 19.38
CA LEU A 104 -18.95 -12.64 19.40
C LEU A 104 -18.25 -13.86 20.03
N GLY A 105 -16.95 -13.75 20.32
CA GLY A 105 -16.11 -14.84 20.79
C GLY A 105 -15.46 -15.64 19.65
N LYS A 106 -14.23 -16.11 19.91
CA LYS A 106 -13.37 -16.77 18.91
C LYS A 106 -13.95 -18.08 18.36
N GLU A 107 -14.54 -18.90 19.22
CA GLU A 107 -15.06 -20.22 18.86
C GLU A 107 -16.23 -20.09 17.89
N LYS A 108 -17.24 -19.31 18.29
CA LYS A 108 -18.44 -19.03 17.49
C LYS A 108 -18.11 -18.50 16.09
N VAL A 109 -17.24 -17.49 16.01
CA VAL A 109 -16.82 -16.95 14.69
C VAL A 109 -16.10 -17.99 13.86
N SER A 110 -15.26 -18.83 14.48
CA SER A 110 -14.54 -19.87 13.75
C SER A 110 -15.46 -20.99 13.25
N GLU A 111 -16.55 -21.29 13.96
CA GLU A 111 -17.58 -22.24 13.52
C GLU A 111 -18.38 -21.69 12.34
N ILE A 112 -18.84 -20.45 12.43
CA ILE A 112 -19.58 -19.79 11.34
C ILE A 112 -18.71 -19.68 10.08
N MET A 113 -17.44 -19.29 10.22
CA MET A 113 -16.55 -19.19 9.05
C MET A 113 -16.28 -20.54 8.38
N LYS A 114 -16.42 -21.67 9.07
CA LYS A 114 -16.28 -23.02 8.47
C LYS A 114 -17.46 -23.43 7.60
N THR A 115 -18.63 -22.80 7.78
CA THR A 115 -19.80 -23.09 6.94
C THR A 115 -19.70 -22.41 5.58
N GLN A 116 -18.74 -21.50 5.42
CA GLN A 116 -18.55 -20.77 4.18
C GLN A 116 -17.95 -21.66 3.09
N GLU A 117 -18.69 -21.83 2.00
CA GLU A 117 -18.20 -22.56 0.84
C GLU A 117 -17.19 -21.70 0.05
N PRO A 118 -16.06 -22.29 -0.39
CA PRO A 118 -15.15 -21.64 -1.32
C PRO A 118 -15.85 -21.33 -2.65
N THR A 119 -15.52 -20.19 -3.26
CA THR A 119 -16.07 -19.79 -4.55
C THR A 119 -15.00 -19.81 -5.63
N LEU A 120 -15.43 -20.01 -6.88
CA LEU A 120 -14.57 -19.98 -8.07
C LEU A 120 -15.07 -18.90 -9.03
N SER A 121 -14.16 -18.06 -9.51
CA SER A 121 -14.42 -17.01 -10.49
C SER A 121 -13.49 -17.19 -11.69
N ASP A 122 -14.04 -17.39 -12.89
CA ASP A 122 -13.27 -17.52 -14.13
C ASP A 122 -13.16 -16.17 -14.86
N VAL A 123 -11.94 -15.80 -15.24
CA VAL A 123 -11.63 -14.57 -15.99
C VAL A 123 -10.66 -14.86 -17.13
N ASP A 124 -10.57 -13.95 -18.11
CA ASP A 124 -9.53 -14.05 -19.13
C ASP A 124 -8.17 -13.64 -18.54
N VAL A 125 -8.13 -12.53 -17.78
CA VAL A 125 -6.90 -12.01 -17.20
C VAL A 125 -7.10 -11.62 -15.74
N ALA A 126 -6.18 -12.06 -14.88
CA ALA A 126 -6.06 -11.55 -13.52
C ALA A 126 -4.78 -10.69 -13.39
N ILE A 127 -4.92 -9.50 -12.84
CA ILE A 127 -3.82 -8.58 -12.56
C ILE A 127 -3.60 -8.56 -11.05
N LEU A 128 -2.40 -8.89 -10.60
CA LEU A 128 -2.02 -8.85 -9.20
C LEU A 128 -1.19 -7.59 -8.91
N GLY A 129 -1.87 -6.54 -8.49
CA GLY A 129 -1.30 -5.23 -8.17
C GLY A 129 -2.04 -4.08 -8.87
N ALA A 130 -2.33 -3.04 -8.12
CA ALA A 130 -3.07 -1.83 -8.50
C ALA A 130 -2.16 -0.59 -8.54
N GLY A 131 -0.86 -0.77 -8.77
CA GLY A 131 0.05 0.33 -9.11
C GLY A 131 -0.15 0.83 -10.55
N PRO A 132 0.60 1.85 -11.01
CA PRO A 132 0.46 2.42 -12.34
C PRO A 132 0.50 1.39 -13.49
N GLY A 133 1.39 0.40 -13.42
CA GLY A 133 1.48 -0.65 -14.43
C GLY A 133 0.25 -1.57 -14.48
N GLY A 134 -0.22 -2.04 -13.32
CA GLY A 134 -1.42 -2.88 -13.22
C GLY A 134 -2.70 -2.14 -13.60
N LEU A 135 -2.85 -0.88 -13.17
CA LEU A 135 -3.96 -0.01 -13.56
C LEU A 135 -3.97 0.21 -15.08
N THR A 136 -2.82 0.51 -15.68
CA THR A 136 -2.71 0.68 -17.12
C THR A 136 -3.06 -0.59 -17.88
N ALA A 137 -2.55 -1.74 -17.44
CA ALA A 137 -2.89 -3.02 -18.06
C ALA A 137 -4.40 -3.29 -17.98
N GLY A 138 -5.02 -3.03 -16.84
CA GLY A 138 -6.47 -3.14 -16.64
C GLY A 138 -7.26 -2.26 -17.60
N LEU A 139 -6.84 -1.01 -17.78
CA LEU A 139 -7.47 -0.07 -18.71
C LEU A 139 -7.42 -0.57 -20.15
N TYR A 140 -6.24 -0.99 -20.63
CA TYR A 140 -6.06 -1.46 -22.01
C TYR A 140 -6.83 -2.75 -22.28
N LEU A 141 -6.78 -3.73 -21.36
CA LEU A 141 -7.54 -4.98 -21.48
C LEU A 141 -9.05 -4.73 -21.48
N CYS A 142 -9.51 -3.80 -20.65
CA CYS A 142 -10.91 -3.40 -20.62
C CYS A 142 -11.35 -2.77 -21.95
N GLN A 143 -10.54 -1.88 -22.55
CA GLN A 143 -10.83 -1.29 -23.87
C GLN A 143 -10.91 -2.35 -24.97
N ALA A 144 -10.13 -3.43 -24.83
CA ALA A 144 -10.19 -4.60 -25.69
C ALA A 144 -11.35 -5.58 -25.36
N ARG A 145 -12.20 -5.26 -24.38
CA ARG A 145 -13.32 -6.10 -23.89
C ARG A 145 -12.89 -7.48 -23.36
N ILE A 146 -11.68 -7.57 -22.82
CA ILE A 146 -11.17 -8.77 -22.17
C ILE A 146 -11.69 -8.83 -20.73
N ASN A 147 -12.27 -9.95 -20.31
CA ASN A 147 -12.80 -10.10 -18.96
C ASN A 147 -11.65 -10.10 -17.94
N THR A 148 -11.50 -8.98 -17.22
CA THR A 148 -10.31 -8.69 -16.42
C THR A 148 -10.67 -8.35 -14.98
N VAL A 149 -9.96 -8.97 -14.03
CA VAL A 149 -10.00 -8.62 -12.61
C VAL A 149 -8.64 -8.10 -12.15
N LEU A 150 -8.67 -7.00 -11.38
CA LEU A 150 -7.51 -6.39 -10.75
C LEU A 150 -7.59 -6.64 -9.24
N VAL A 151 -6.56 -7.27 -8.69
CA VAL A 151 -6.47 -7.72 -7.30
C VAL A 151 -5.35 -6.97 -6.61
N ASP A 152 -5.59 -6.38 -5.43
CA ASP A 152 -4.53 -5.77 -4.62
C ASP A 152 -4.79 -5.92 -3.12
N ILE A 153 -3.71 -6.07 -2.36
CA ILE A 153 -3.73 -6.15 -0.90
C ILE A 153 -4.03 -4.82 -0.21
N ALA A 154 -3.90 -3.72 -0.94
CA ALA A 154 -4.15 -2.35 -0.50
C ALA A 154 -5.15 -1.67 -1.44
N LEU A 155 -5.39 -0.38 -1.21
CA LEU A 155 -6.15 0.46 -2.14
C LEU A 155 -5.31 0.81 -3.38
N PRO A 156 -5.94 1.10 -4.53
CA PRO A 156 -5.23 1.45 -5.75
C PRO A 156 -4.24 2.60 -5.62
N GLY A 157 -3.11 2.45 -6.32
CA GLY A 157 -2.13 3.52 -6.56
C GLY A 157 -0.67 3.13 -6.31
N GLY A 158 -0.41 2.07 -5.54
CA GLY A 158 0.94 1.61 -5.22
C GLY A 158 1.82 2.72 -4.63
N ASN A 159 3.12 2.71 -4.92
CA ASN A 159 4.10 3.70 -4.41
C ASN A 159 3.78 5.16 -4.82
N VAL A 160 3.04 5.37 -5.91
CA VAL A 160 2.65 6.72 -6.36
C VAL A 160 1.64 7.33 -5.39
N SER A 161 0.77 6.52 -4.77
CA SER A 161 -0.23 7.02 -3.81
C SER A 161 0.41 7.70 -2.59
N THR A 162 1.63 7.30 -2.23
CA THR A 162 2.40 7.89 -1.14
C THR A 162 3.39 8.94 -1.63
N THR A 163 3.45 9.26 -2.92
CA THR A 163 4.35 10.31 -3.42
C THR A 163 3.74 11.70 -3.20
N HIS A 164 4.51 12.65 -2.68
CA HIS A 164 4.01 14.01 -2.40
C HIS A 164 3.75 14.75 -3.70
N MET A 165 4.76 14.86 -4.58
CA MET A 165 4.63 15.48 -5.90
C MET A 165 5.36 14.67 -6.95
N VAL A 166 4.74 14.53 -8.10
CA VAL A 166 5.27 13.90 -9.31
C VAL A 166 5.48 15.01 -10.34
N SER A 167 6.74 15.34 -10.63
CA SER A 167 7.13 16.41 -11.58
C SER A 167 7.58 15.88 -12.94
N ASN A 168 7.69 14.57 -13.09
CA ASN A 168 8.30 13.90 -14.23
C ASN A 168 7.31 12.98 -14.98
N TYR A 169 6.01 13.22 -14.83
CA TYR A 169 4.97 12.53 -15.59
C TYR A 169 4.46 13.41 -16.73
N PRO A 170 4.87 13.16 -17.98
CA PRO A 170 4.50 14.00 -19.12
C PRO A 170 2.98 14.05 -19.33
N GLY A 171 2.49 15.20 -19.82
CA GLY A 171 1.07 15.48 -20.00
C GLY A 171 0.47 16.39 -18.92
N PHE A 172 1.21 16.66 -17.84
CA PHE A 172 0.88 17.69 -16.86
C PHE A 172 1.95 18.78 -16.89
N ILE A 173 1.51 20.04 -16.99
CA ILE A 173 2.41 21.21 -17.01
C ILE A 173 3.02 21.42 -15.63
N GLU A 174 2.18 21.32 -14.60
CA GLU A 174 2.59 21.46 -13.21
C GLU A 174 2.79 20.09 -12.56
N PRO A 175 3.72 19.96 -11.59
CA PRO A 175 3.84 18.76 -10.78
C PRO A 175 2.49 18.38 -10.15
N GLN A 176 2.19 17.08 -10.09
CA GLN A 176 0.92 16.58 -9.57
C GLN A 176 1.10 15.88 -8.23
N PRO A 177 0.17 16.04 -7.26
CA PRO A 177 0.19 15.20 -6.07
C PRO A 177 0.09 13.72 -6.43
N GLY A 178 0.96 12.88 -5.88
CA GLY A 178 1.03 11.47 -6.27
C GLY A 178 -0.29 10.73 -6.03
N TYR A 179 -0.91 10.95 -4.87
CA TYR A 179 -2.22 10.37 -4.55
C TYR A 179 -3.32 10.75 -5.55
N MET A 180 -3.31 11.99 -6.07
CA MET A 180 -4.27 12.43 -7.10
C MET A 180 -3.96 11.80 -8.45
N LEU A 181 -2.68 11.72 -8.82
CA LEU A 181 -2.27 11.07 -10.06
C LEU A 181 -2.69 9.60 -10.08
N SER A 182 -2.45 8.86 -9.00
CA SER A 182 -2.89 7.47 -8.88
C SER A 182 -4.41 7.31 -8.81
N HIS A 183 -5.10 8.24 -8.14
CA HIS A 183 -6.55 8.26 -8.11
C HIS A 183 -7.13 8.39 -9.53
N ASN A 184 -6.62 9.35 -10.32
CA ASN A 184 -7.05 9.54 -11.70
C ASN A 184 -6.82 8.29 -12.57
N MET A 185 -5.67 7.60 -12.42
CA MET A 185 -5.40 6.33 -13.11
C MET A 185 -6.41 5.23 -12.73
N SER A 186 -6.73 5.15 -11.43
CA SER A 186 -7.70 4.18 -10.93
C SER A 186 -9.11 4.47 -11.44
N GLU A 187 -9.56 5.74 -11.41
CA GLU A 187 -10.88 6.12 -11.90
C GLU A 187 -11.04 5.90 -13.41
N GLN A 188 -10.00 6.12 -14.21
CA GLN A 188 -10.04 5.80 -15.65
C GLN A 188 -10.27 4.30 -15.88
N THR A 189 -9.52 3.47 -15.17
CA THR A 189 -9.58 2.00 -15.29
C THR A 189 -10.92 1.46 -14.79
N LYS A 190 -11.40 1.94 -13.64
CA LYS A 190 -12.71 1.61 -13.08
C LYS A 190 -13.86 2.05 -13.99
N ARG A 191 -13.81 3.28 -14.53
CA ARG A 191 -14.83 3.79 -15.47
C ARG A 191 -14.90 3.00 -16.77
N CYS A 192 -13.78 2.41 -17.21
CA CYS A 192 -13.79 1.50 -18.35
C CYS A 192 -14.62 0.25 -18.06
N GLY A 193 -14.53 -0.31 -16.85
CA GLY A 193 -15.28 -1.50 -16.42
C GLY A 193 -14.41 -2.66 -15.92
N THR A 194 -13.11 -2.45 -15.67
CA THR A 194 -12.27 -3.46 -15.01
C THR A 194 -12.84 -3.78 -13.62
N THR A 195 -12.92 -5.06 -13.25
CA THR A 195 -13.40 -5.47 -11.92
C THR A 195 -12.30 -5.33 -10.89
N TYR A 196 -12.59 -4.75 -9.71
CA TYR A 196 -11.62 -4.53 -8.65
C TYR A 196 -11.87 -5.46 -7.46
N LYS A 197 -10.79 -6.04 -6.93
CA LYS A 197 -10.74 -6.79 -5.66
C LYS A 197 -9.58 -6.23 -4.83
N VAL A 198 -9.84 -5.12 -4.13
CA VAL A 198 -8.81 -4.33 -3.43
C VAL A 198 -8.99 -4.34 -1.92
N ALA A 199 -7.91 -4.08 -1.19
CA ALA A 199 -7.83 -4.28 0.25
C ALA A 199 -8.32 -5.69 0.64
N VAL A 200 -7.81 -6.70 -0.06
CA VAL A 200 -8.08 -8.12 0.21
C VAL A 200 -6.83 -8.81 0.76
N ASP A 201 -6.97 -9.98 1.36
CA ASP A 201 -5.83 -10.84 1.63
C ASP A 201 -5.60 -11.79 0.47
N VAL A 202 -4.40 -11.79 -0.11
CA VAL A 202 -4.02 -12.80 -1.11
C VAL A 202 -3.40 -13.96 -0.35
N THR A 203 -4.16 -15.05 -0.17
CA THR A 203 -3.77 -16.18 0.67
C THR A 203 -2.98 -17.24 -0.08
N ASN A 204 -3.15 -17.32 -1.40
CA ASN A 204 -2.39 -18.24 -2.24
C ASN A 204 -2.30 -17.73 -3.68
N VAL A 205 -1.19 -18.01 -4.36
CA VAL A 205 -1.02 -17.78 -5.80
C VAL A 205 -0.35 -19.02 -6.40
N ASP A 206 -1.03 -19.65 -7.35
CA ASP A 206 -0.50 -20.76 -8.16
C ASP A 206 -0.32 -20.26 -9.60
N LEU A 207 0.90 -19.85 -9.95
CA LEU A 207 1.20 -19.31 -11.27
C LEU A 207 1.12 -20.35 -12.39
N GLN A 208 1.30 -21.64 -12.07
CA GLN A 208 1.23 -22.72 -13.06
C GLN A 208 -0.23 -23.02 -13.44
N LYS A 209 -1.12 -23.04 -12.44
CA LYS A 209 -2.57 -23.19 -12.66
C LYS A 209 -3.26 -21.88 -13.01
N LYS A 210 -2.57 -20.75 -12.85
CA LYS A 210 -3.07 -19.40 -13.05
C LYS A 210 -4.26 -19.11 -12.13
N GLU A 211 -4.09 -19.46 -10.86
CA GLU A 211 -5.09 -19.31 -9.80
C GLU A 211 -4.60 -18.35 -8.70
N ILE A 212 -5.47 -17.44 -8.26
CA ILE A 212 -5.23 -16.51 -7.14
C ILE A 212 -6.34 -16.71 -6.13
N THR A 213 -6.01 -17.10 -4.90
CA THR A 213 -7.00 -17.22 -3.82
C THR A 213 -6.96 -15.96 -2.96
N ILE A 214 -8.11 -15.32 -2.80
CA ILE A 214 -8.29 -14.14 -1.96
C ILE A 214 -9.22 -14.42 -0.77
N ASP A 215 -8.93 -13.74 0.34
CA ASP A 215 -9.69 -13.78 1.60
C ASP A 215 -9.89 -15.20 2.17
N GLY A 216 -9.06 -16.16 1.73
CA GLY A 216 -9.18 -17.58 2.07
C GLY A 216 -10.44 -18.27 1.53
N GLN A 217 -11.15 -17.63 0.58
CA GLN A 217 -12.49 -18.06 0.16
C GLN A 217 -12.66 -18.11 -1.36
N GLU A 218 -12.35 -17.02 -2.06
CA GLU A 218 -12.58 -16.93 -3.51
C GLU A 218 -11.29 -17.31 -4.24
N THR A 219 -11.36 -18.29 -5.13
CA THR A 219 -10.30 -18.61 -6.08
C THR A 219 -10.64 -18.01 -7.43
N ILE A 220 -9.77 -17.13 -7.93
CA ILE A 220 -9.85 -16.53 -9.25
C ILE A 220 -8.99 -17.38 -10.18
N ARG A 221 -9.60 -18.00 -11.19
CA ARG A 221 -8.90 -18.73 -12.25
C ARG A 221 -8.84 -17.86 -13.51
N ALA A 222 -7.64 -17.69 -14.05
CA ALA A 222 -7.41 -16.85 -15.21
C ALA A 222 -6.74 -17.61 -16.37
N LYS A 223 -6.99 -17.19 -17.61
CA LYS A 223 -6.21 -17.68 -18.77
C LYS A 223 -4.80 -17.11 -18.79
N ARG A 224 -4.62 -15.90 -18.22
CA ARG A 224 -3.35 -15.18 -18.10
C ARG A 224 -3.27 -14.45 -16.75
N ILE A 225 -2.06 -14.32 -16.21
CA ILE A 225 -1.78 -13.51 -15.00
C ILE A 225 -0.79 -12.40 -15.36
N ILE A 226 -1.06 -11.17 -14.90
CA ILE A 226 -0.09 -10.07 -14.89
C ILE A 226 0.34 -9.80 -13.45
N ILE A 227 1.62 -10.01 -13.15
CA ILE A 227 2.24 -9.66 -11.88
C ILE A 227 2.60 -8.17 -11.92
N ALA A 228 1.93 -7.37 -11.11
CA ALA A 228 2.11 -5.91 -11.00
C ALA A 228 2.33 -5.48 -9.53
N THR A 229 2.91 -6.36 -8.71
CA THR A 229 3.04 -6.23 -7.25
C THR A 229 4.04 -5.15 -6.82
N GLY A 230 4.82 -4.59 -7.76
CA GLY A 230 5.76 -3.51 -7.52
C GLY A 230 6.89 -3.89 -6.57
N THR A 231 7.34 -2.91 -5.78
CA THR A 231 8.44 -3.06 -4.84
C THR A 231 8.11 -2.44 -3.49
N SER A 232 8.79 -2.89 -2.44
CA SER A 232 8.77 -2.30 -1.11
C SER A 232 10.15 -1.80 -0.71
N PRO A 233 10.25 -0.77 0.16
CA PRO A 233 11.54 -0.28 0.63
C PRO A 233 12.37 -1.39 1.26
N ASN A 234 13.67 -1.39 0.97
CA ASN A 234 14.63 -2.24 1.66
C ASN A 234 14.67 -1.88 3.14
N ARG A 235 14.87 -2.91 3.97
CA ARG A 235 15.21 -2.76 5.37
C ARG A 235 16.70 -2.92 5.54
N ILE A 236 17.28 -2.17 6.46
CA ILE A 236 18.70 -2.25 6.81
C ILE A 236 18.98 -3.57 7.55
N GLY A 237 18.02 -4.05 8.36
CA GLY A 237 18.12 -5.31 9.10
C GLY A 237 18.93 -5.20 10.40
N ILE A 238 18.96 -4.01 11.02
CA ILE A 238 19.74 -3.74 12.24
C ILE A 238 18.85 -3.62 13.49
N PRO A 239 19.42 -3.82 14.70
CA PRO A 239 18.69 -3.62 15.95
C PRO A 239 18.02 -2.24 16.03
N GLY A 240 16.79 -2.21 16.54
CA GLY A 240 15.97 -1.01 16.68
C GLY A 240 15.19 -0.58 15.44
N GLU A 241 15.51 -1.07 14.23
CA GLU A 241 14.83 -0.65 13.00
C GLU A 241 13.34 -1.02 12.99
N LEU A 242 13.00 -2.25 13.40
CA LEU A 242 11.61 -2.69 13.49
C LEU A 242 10.89 -2.13 14.72
N GLU A 243 11.61 -2.04 15.84
CA GLU A 243 11.07 -1.56 17.11
C GLU A 243 10.61 -0.11 17.04
N TYR A 244 11.40 0.75 16.38
CA TYR A 244 11.13 2.19 16.30
C TYR A 244 10.49 2.62 14.97
N LYS A 245 10.07 1.67 14.12
CA LYS A 245 9.29 1.96 12.91
C LYS A 245 7.99 2.69 13.27
N GLY A 246 7.77 3.85 12.66
CA GLY A 246 6.61 4.71 12.97
C GLY A 246 6.70 5.43 14.32
N GLN A 247 7.78 5.25 15.08
CA GLN A 247 8.03 5.90 16.36
C GLN A 247 9.34 6.70 16.35
N GLY A 248 9.69 7.27 15.20
CA GLY A 248 10.94 7.98 14.96
C GLY A 248 11.68 7.50 13.70
N ILE A 249 11.37 6.31 13.19
CA ILE A 249 11.88 5.81 11.90
C ILE A 249 10.78 5.83 10.84
N SER A 250 11.05 6.45 9.70
CA SER A 250 10.18 6.55 8.54
C SER A 250 10.84 6.03 7.26
N TYR A 251 10.01 5.59 6.33
CA TYR A 251 10.38 5.20 4.97
C TYR A 251 9.63 6.04 3.92
N CYS A 252 8.89 7.06 4.37
CA CYS A 252 8.00 7.87 3.56
C CYS A 252 8.12 9.34 4.01
N ALA A 253 8.96 10.11 3.33
CA ALA A 253 9.13 11.53 3.65
C ALA A 253 7.83 12.31 3.54
N THR A 254 7.07 12.05 2.50
CA THR A 254 5.81 12.70 2.16
C THR A 254 4.72 12.47 3.23
N CYS A 255 4.73 11.31 3.87
CA CYS A 255 3.83 10.94 4.95
C CYS A 255 4.20 11.68 6.25
N ASP A 256 5.49 11.68 6.58
CA ASP A 256 5.95 11.92 7.94
C ASP A 256 6.73 13.23 8.13
N ALA A 257 7.27 13.85 7.07
CA ALA A 257 8.13 15.04 7.17
C ALA A 257 7.46 16.21 7.89
N LYS A 258 6.13 16.36 7.75
CA LYS A 258 5.35 17.41 8.45
C LYS A 258 5.41 17.32 9.98
N TYR A 259 5.76 16.16 10.55
CA TYR A 259 5.93 15.98 11.99
C TYR A 259 7.33 16.39 12.49
N PHE A 260 8.22 16.77 11.56
CA PHE A 260 9.60 17.19 11.79
C PHE A 260 9.86 18.67 11.49
N VAL A 261 8.83 19.52 11.60
CA VAL A 261 8.98 20.98 11.52
C VAL A 261 9.95 21.48 12.59
N ASP A 262 10.97 22.22 12.17
CA ASP A 262 12.07 22.74 12.99
C ASP A 262 12.92 21.69 13.72
N LYS A 263 12.81 20.42 13.33
CA LYS A 263 13.53 19.29 13.92
C LYS A 263 14.75 18.87 13.11
N GLU A 264 15.69 18.17 13.76
CA GLU A 264 16.84 17.57 13.09
C GLU A 264 16.54 16.13 12.67
N VAL A 265 16.94 15.74 11.47
CA VAL A 265 16.69 14.38 10.97
C VAL A 265 17.95 13.76 10.36
N VAL A 266 18.03 12.44 10.43
CA VAL A 266 19.03 11.64 9.72
C VAL A 266 18.37 10.96 8.54
N VAL A 267 18.99 10.99 7.37
CA VAL A 267 18.56 10.25 6.18
C VAL A 267 19.61 9.20 5.86
N ILE A 268 19.22 7.94 5.74
CA ILE A 268 20.10 6.83 5.37
C ILE A 268 19.95 6.55 3.87
N GLY A 269 21.02 6.72 3.11
CA GLY A 269 21.05 6.49 1.67
C GLY A 269 21.64 7.66 0.88
N GLY A 270 22.09 7.39 -0.34
CA GLY A 270 22.72 8.40 -1.22
C GLY A 270 22.36 8.29 -2.69
N GLY A 271 21.35 7.47 -3.03
CA GLY A 271 20.80 7.40 -4.39
C GLY A 271 19.74 8.48 -4.65
N ASN A 272 19.15 8.49 -5.86
CA ASN A 272 18.13 9.48 -6.27
C ASN A 272 17.01 9.64 -5.22
N SER A 273 16.37 8.53 -4.83
CA SER A 273 15.27 8.57 -3.86
C SER A 273 15.70 9.18 -2.52
N ALA A 274 16.89 8.85 -2.02
CA ALA A 274 17.36 9.41 -0.75
C ALA A 274 17.52 10.93 -0.82
N ILE A 275 18.11 11.43 -1.90
CA ILE A 275 18.46 12.84 -2.04
C ILE A 275 17.23 13.70 -2.40
N GLU A 276 16.36 13.24 -3.28
CA GLU A 276 15.13 13.96 -3.64
C GLU A 276 14.14 14.03 -2.47
N GLU A 277 14.00 12.93 -1.72
CA GLU A 277 13.15 12.92 -0.52
C GLU A 277 13.75 13.77 0.60
N ALA A 278 15.08 13.78 0.76
CA ALA A 278 15.74 14.65 1.72
C ALA A 278 15.57 16.14 1.38
N ASP A 279 15.67 16.52 0.09
CA ASP A 279 15.36 17.89 -0.36
C ASP A 279 13.92 18.29 0.00
N PHE A 280 12.96 17.38 -0.17
CA PHE A 280 11.58 17.60 0.28
C PHE A 280 11.48 17.77 1.81
N ILE A 281 12.13 16.91 2.59
CA ILE A 281 12.16 17.00 4.06
C ILE A 281 12.75 18.35 4.52
N SER A 282 13.68 18.93 3.77
CA SER A 282 14.34 20.21 4.11
C SER A 282 13.39 21.40 4.18
N LYS A 283 12.19 21.28 3.61
CA LYS A 283 11.11 22.27 3.74
C LYS A 283 10.53 22.33 5.16
N PHE A 284 10.68 21.26 5.94
CA PHE A 284 10.16 21.13 7.30
C PHE A 284 11.29 21.10 8.33
N ALA A 285 12.28 20.23 8.11
CA ALA A 285 13.39 20.03 9.03
C ALA A 285 14.32 21.27 9.10
N SER A 286 14.89 21.50 10.28
CA SER A 286 15.90 22.54 10.50
C SER A 286 17.29 22.07 10.07
N LYS A 287 17.57 20.78 10.17
CA LYS A 287 18.85 20.16 9.77
C LYS A 287 18.67 18.73 9.29
N ILE A 288 19.44 18.34 8.28
CA ILE A 288 19.43 17.01 7.69
C ILE A 288 20.86 16.47 7.64
N THR A 289 21.07 15.28 8.19
CA THR A 289 22.34 14.54 8.07
C THR A 289 22.15 13.34 7.16
N ILE A 290 22.78 13.35 5.98
CA ILE A 290 22.81 12.21 5.07
C ILE A 290 23.90 11.24 5.53
N VAL A 291 23.55 9.99 5.83
CA VAL A 291 24.50 8.90 6.08
C VAL A 291 24.54 8.00 4.86
N HIS A 292 25.74 7.82 4.30
CA HIS A 292 25.92 7.05 3.07
C HIS A 292 27.19 6.20 3.12
N GLN A 293 27.06 4.94 2.68
CA GLN A 293 28.13 3.95 2.70
C GLN A 293 29.26 4.23 1.70
N PHE A 294 28.99 4.97 0.61
CA PHE A 294 30.01 5.34 -0.37
C PHE A 294 30.63 6.71 -0.05
N ASP A 295 31.73 7.03 -0.72
CA ASP A 295 32.45 8.31 -0.60
C ASP A 295 31.83 9.45 -1.43
N GLN A 296 30.83 9.12 -2.26
CA GLN A 296 30.10 10.07 -3.11
C GLN A 296 28.64 9.64 -3.26
N LEU A 297 27.76 10.61 -3.52
CA LEU A 297 26.36 10.33 -3.83
C LEU A 297 26.20 9.66 -5.19
N GLN A 298 25.21 8.77 -5.28
CA GLN A 298 24.83 8.06 -6.51
C GLN A 298 23.61 8.70 -7.20
N ALA A 299 23.07 9.78 -6.63
CA ALA A 299 21.95 10.54 -7.21
C ALA A 299 22.36 11.27 -8.51
N ASN A 300 21.38 11.76 -9.26
CA ASN A 300 21.60 12.58 -10.44
C ASN A 300 22.22 13.94 -10.06
N LYS A 301 22.99 14.54 -10.97
CA LYS A 301 23.76 15.76 -10.67
C LYS A 301 22.89 16.92 -10.19
N ILE A 302 21.71 17.11 -10.78
CA ILE A 302 20.80 18.20 -10.41
C ILE A 302 20.33 18.04 -8.96
N ALA A 303 19.99 16.81 -8.54
CA ALA A 303 19.60 16.53 -7.16
C ALA A 303 20.79 16.73 -6.20
N GLN A 304 22.00 16.31 -6.59
CA GLN A 304 23.21 16.52 -5.79
C GLN A 304 23.51 18.02 -5.58
N GLU A 305 23.49 18.81 -6.65
CA GLU A 305 23.74 20.26 -6.63
C GLU A 305 22.79 20.96 -5.64
N LYS A 306 21.49 20.66 -5.70
CA LYS A 306 20.51 21.23 -4.77
C LYS A 306 20.82 20.98 -3.29
N VAL A 307 21.19 19.75 -2.94
CA VAL A 307 21.45 19.41 -1.53
C VAL A 307 22.83 19.87 -1.06
N PHE A 308 23.82 19.95 -1.96
CA PHE A 308 25.14 20.50 -1.63
C PHE A 308 25.10 22.02 -1.41
N ASP A 309 24.27 22.74 -2.16
CA ASP A 309 24.12 24.19 -2.01
C ASP A 309 23.23 24.60 -0.81
N ASN A 310 22.55 23.64 -0.18
CA ASN A 310 21.63 23.90 0.91
C ASN A 310 22.32 23.74 2.28
N PRO A 311 22.46 24.83 3.08
CA PRO A 311 23.19 24.80 4.35
C PRO A 311 22.52 23.95 5.45
N LYS A 312 21.28 23.51 5.25
CA LYS A 312 20.61 22.58 6.17
C LYS A 312 21.20 21.17 6.11
N PHE A 313 21.93 20.84 5.04
CA PHE A 313 22.45 19.49 4.81
C PHE A 313 23.87 19.33 5.33
N SER A 314 24.12 18.17 5.93
CA SER A 314 25.45 17.67 6.24
C SER A 314 25.56 16.24 5.76
N PHE A 315 26.77 15.81 5.43
CA PHE A 315 27.01 14.51 4.82
C PHE A 315 28.01 13.71 5.64
N LEU A 316 27.67 12.45 5.89
CA LEU A 316 28.51 11.47 6.53
C LEU A 316 28.71 10.29 5.58
N PHE A 317 29.75 10.42 4.75
CA PHE A 317 30.15 9.44 3.77
C PHE A 317 30.99 8.32 4.37
N SER A 318 31.09 7.18 3.68
CA SER A 318 31.80 5.98 4.15
C SER A 318 31.30 5.45 5.51
N HIS A 319 30.03 5.69 5.84
CA HIS A 319 29.44 5.24 7.11
C HIS A 319 28.17 4.42 6.88
N GLU A 320 27.98 3.43 7.74
CA GLU A 320 26.76 2.60 7.79
C GLU A 320 26.15 2.61 9.19
N PRO A 321 24.81 2.63 9.31
CA PRO A 321 24.16 2.44 10.60
C PRO A 321 24.32 0.99 11.08
N ARG A 322 24.60 0.82 12.38
CA ARG A 322 24.74 -0.47 13.07
C ARG A 322 23.62 -0.73 14.06
N ALA A 323 23.02 0.32 14.64
CA ALA A 323 21.84 0.20 15.49
C ALA A 323 21.06 1.52 15.54
N PHE A 324 19.76 1.41 15.76
CA PHE A 324 18.91 2.53 16.16
C PHE A 324 18.50 2.37 17.62
N LYS A 325 18.54 3.47 18.37
CA LYS A 325 18.20 3.54 19.80
C LYS A 325 17.34 4.76 20.05
N LYS A 326 16.65 4.79 21.19
CA LYS A 326 16.00 6.00 21.71
C LYS A 326 16.77 6.58 22.89
N ALA A 327 16.79 7.92 22.97
CA ALA A 327 17.24 8.67 24.12
C ALA A 327 16.16 9.72 24.45
N GLY A 328 15.21 9.34 25.31
CA GLY A 328 13.98 10.12 25.51
C GLY A 328 13.17 10.20 24.21
N ASP A 329 12.83 11.42 23.79
CA ASP A 329 12.08 11.69 22.55
C ASP A 329 12.97 11.72 21.30
N LYS A 330 14.29 11.62 21.44
CA LYS A 330 15.24 11.65 20.32
C LYS A 330 15.60 10.24 19.86
N MET A 331 15.89 10.12 18.58
CA MET A 331 16.49 8.97 17.94
C MET A 331 18.02 9.08 17.98
N VAL A 332 18.68 7.95 18.24
CA VAL A 332 20.14 7.82 18.19
C VAL A 332 20.50 6.77 17.15
N VAL A 333 21.30 7.16 16.16
CA VAL A 333 21.89 6.26 15.17
C VAL A 333 23.32 5.97 15.57
N GLU A 334 23.64 4.71 15.83
CA GLU A 334 25.02 4.26 15.91
C GLU A 334 25.52 3.98 14.49
N VAL A 335 26.56 4.68 14.06
CA VAL A 335 27.16 4.56 12.72
C VAL A 335 28.61 4.09 12.84
N GLU A 336 29.02 3.19 11.96
CA GLU A 336 30.39 2.72 11.82
C GLU A 336 31.04 3.35 10.58
N ASP A 337 32.24 3.89 10.74
CA ASP A 337 33.10 4.22 9.61
C ASP A 337 33.61 2.92 8.97
N LEU A 338 33.29 2.70 7.70
CA LEU A 338 33.60 1.45 7.00
C LEU A 338 35.08 1.21 6.80
N LYS A 339 35.90 2.27 6.82
CA LYS A 339 37.36 2.22 6.65
C LYS A 339 38.08 1.99 7.97
N THR A 340 37.72 2.74 9.02
CA THR A 340 38.43 2.67 10.32
C THR A 340 37.82 1.67 11.29
N LYS A 341 36.57 1.25 11.07
CA LYS A 341 35.76 0.45 12.01
C LYS A 341 35.44 1.16 13.32
N GLU A 342 35.71 2.45 13.42
CA GLU A 342 35.32 3.26 14.56
C GLU A 342 33.81 3.55 14.51
N THR A 343 33.15 3.47 15.66
CA THR A 343 31.74 3.79 15.80
C THR A 343 31.54 5.15 16.45
N LYS A 344 30.48 5.85 16.04
CA LYS A 344 30.01 7.06 16.69
C LYS A 344 28.49 7.13 16.67
N THR A 345 27.92 8.07 17.42
CA THR A 345 26.48 8.25 17.49
C THR A 345 26.04 9.58 16.87
N LEU A 346 24.90 9.56 16.20
CA LEU A 346 24.19 10.73 15.70
C LEU A 346 22.85 10.81 16.43
N THR A 347 22.57 11.93 17.08
CA THR A 347 21.27 12.19 17.73
C THR A 347 20.43 13.06 16.81
N SER A 348 19.16 12.70 16.64
CA SER A 348 18.19 13.42 15.81
C SER A 348 16.78 13.22 16.34
N ASP A 349 15.80 13.94 15.81
CA ASP A 349 14.39 13.74 16.11
C ASP A 349 13.78 12.58 15.32
N GLY A 350 14.33 12.27 14.15
CA GLY A 350 13.83 11.21 13.29
C GLY A 350 14.84 10.71 12.27
N ILE A 351 14.59 9.50 11.78
CA ILE A 351 15.42 8.80 10.81
C ILE A 351 14.56 8.43 9.61
N PHE A 352 15.02 8.78 8.41
CA PHE A 352 14.40 8.38 7.15
C PHE A 352 15.31 7.39 6.41
N VAL A 353 14.77 6.25 5.98
CA VAL A 353 15.56 5.17 5.37
C VAL A 353 15.22 5.02 3.89
N PHE A 354 16.20 5.29 3.01
CA PHE A 354 16.07 5.25 1.55
C PHE A 354 17.23 4.48 0.90
N ILE A 355 17.37 3.20 1.23
CA ILE A 355 18.46 2.30 0.78
C ILE A 355 18.07 1.37 -0.38
N GLY A 356 17.16 1.85 -1.24
CA GLY A 356 16.64 1.08 -2.36
C GLY A 356 15.39 0.29 -2.02
N GLN A 357 15.00 -0.57 -2.98
CA GLN A 357 13.72 -1.24 -3.03
C GLN A 357 13.94 -2.73 -3.33
N LYS A 358 13.04 -3.59 -2.86
CA LYS A 358 12.98 -5.01 -3.21
C LYS A 358 11.66 -5.34 -3.93
N PRO A 359 11.66 -6.23 -4.93
CA PRO A 359 10.44 -6.66 -5.59
C PRO A 359 9.56 -7.48 -4.64
N ASN A 360 8.25 -7.24 -4.72
CA ASN A 360 7.26 -7.92 -3.87
C ASN A 360 6.89 -9.28 -4.49
N LEU A 361 7.63 -10.32 -4.11
CA LEU A 361 7.52 -11.67 -4.68
C LEU A 361 7.10 -12.73 -3.66
N GLU A 362 6.98 -12.36 -2.38
CA GLU A 362 6.83 -13.32 -1.28
C GLU A 362 5.62 -14.26 -1.44
N MET A 363 4.56 -13.78 -2.10
CA MET A 363 3.32 -14.53 -2.34
C MET A 363 3.30 -15.33 -3.66
N LEU A 364 4.32 -15.21 -4.50
CA LEU A 364 4.32 -15.74 -5.88
C LEU A 364 5.02 -17.11 -6.02
N GLY A 365 5.59 -17.64 -4.93
CA GLY A 365 6.33 -18.90 -4.94
C GLY A 365 7.70 -18.82 -5.63
N GLY A 366 8.36 -19.98 -5.78
CA GLY A 366 9.77 -20.10 -6.21
C GLY A 366 10.01 -20.49 -7.68
N ALA A 367 9.10 -20.16 -8.61
CA ALA A 367 9.16 -20.63 -10.00
C ALA A 367 9.57 -19.56 -11.03
N LEU A 368 9.65 -18.29 -10.63
CA LEU A 368 10.02 -17.19 -11.54
C LEU A 368 11.54 -17.10 -11.71
N GLU A 369 11.99 -16.93 -12.95
CA GLU A 369 13.38 -16.59 -13.21
C GLU A 369 13.65 -15.14 -12.81
N LEU A 370 14.64 -14.95 -11.95
CA LEU A 370 15.04 -13.65 -11.44
C LEU A 370 16.39 -13.22 -12.03
N ASP A 371 16.61 -11.91 -12.12
CA ASP A 371 17.92 -11.35 -12.36
C ASP A 371 18.82 -11.41 -11.11
N GLN A 372 20.07 -10.98 -11.25
CA GLN A 372 21.04 -10.97 -10.15
C GLN A 372 20.63 -10.08 -8.96
N TRP A 373 19.63 -9.21 -9.13
CA TRP A 373 19.10 -8.30 -8.13
C TRP A 373 17.75 -8.78 -7.55
N GLY A 374 17.27 -9.95 -7.96
CA GLY A 374 16.03 -10.55 -7.49
C GLY A 374 14.76 -10.08 -8.23
N TYR A 375 14.87 -9.36 -9.34
CA TYR A 375 13.71 -8.87 -10.11
C TYR A 375 13.30 -9.88 -11.18
N VAL A 376 12.00 -9.94 -11.50
CA VAL A 376 11.45 -10.93 -12.45
C VAL A 376 11.94 -10.64 -13.85
N LYS A 377 12.61 -11.60 -14.49
CA LYS A 377 13.00 -11.47 -15.90
C LYS A 377 11.79 -11.56 -16.81
N THR A 378 11.76 -10.70 -17.82
CA THR A 378 10.77 -10.75 -18.88
C THR A 378 11.40 -10.57 -20.25
N ASP A 379 10.70 -11.03 -21.30
CA ASP A 379 11.00 -10.64 -22.68
C ASP A 379 10.47 -9.22 -23.00
N GLU A 380 10.59 -8.80 -24.25
CA GLU A 380 10.12 -7.47 -24.71
C GLU A 380 8.60 -7.31 -24.68
N ASP A 381 7.85 -8.42 -24.67
CA ASP A 381 6.38 -8.45 -24.58
C ASP A 381 5.89 -8.63 -23.13
N MET A 382 6.80 -8.52 -22.16
CA MET A 382 6.57 -8.66 -20.72
C MET A 382 6.26 -10.09 -20.25
N ARG A 383 6.52 -11.12 -21.07
CA ARG A 383 6.33 -12.54 -20.68
C ARG A 383 7.41 -12.98 -19.71
N THR A 384 7.04 -13.75 -18.71
CA THR A 384 7.97 -14.43 -17.80
C THR A 384 8.38 -15.79 -18.37
N ASN A 385 9.16 -16.57 -17.60
CA ASN A 385 9.48 -17.96 -17.93
C ASN A 385 8.29 -18.93 -17.79
N ILE A 386 7.15 -18.48 -17.24
CA ILE A 386 5.93 -19.29 -17.08
C ILE A 386 4.93 -18.88 -18.17
N ASP A 387 4.47 -19.84 -18.97
CA ASP A 387 3.50 -19.60 -20.05
C ASP A 387 2.24 -18.88 -19.53
N GLY A 388 1.87 -17.81 -20.22
CA GLY A 388 0.71 -17.00 -19.89
C GLY A 388 0.84 -16.18 -18.60
N VAL A 389 2.04 -16.06 -18.03
CA VAL A 389 2.33 -15.18 -16.90
C VAL A 389 3.27 -14.06 -17.34
N TYR A 390 2.88 -12.84 -16.98
CA TYR A 390 3.55 -11.59 -17.33
C TYR A 390 3.99 -10.86 -16.07
N ALA A 391 4.98 -9.98 -16.18
CA ALA A 391 5.37 -9.08 -15.08
C ALA A 391 5.56 -7.64 -15.59
N VAL A 392 4.96 -6.67 -14.89
CA VAL A 392 4.96 -5.26 -15.31
C VAL A 392 5.28 -4.32 -14.16
N GLY A 393 5.85 -3.16 -14.46
CA GLY A 393 6.23 -2.21 -13.42
C GLY A 393 7.43 -2.71 -12.61
N ASP A 394 7.64 -2.11 -11.44
CA ASP A 394 8.93 -2.18 -10.75
C ASP A 394 9.33 -3.57 -10.24
N VAL A 395 8.40 -4.55 -10.26
CA VAL A 395 8.68 -5.96 -9.95
C VAL A 395 9.54 -6.64 -11.03
N GLY A 396 9.46 -6.17 -12.28
CA GLY A 396 10.21 -6.69 -13.42
C GLY A 396 11.64 -6.15 -13.50
N SER A 397 12.53 -6.95 -14.08
CA SER A 397 13.92 -6.60 -14.32
C SER A 397 14.02 -5.50 -15.37
N LYS A 398 14.59 -4.36 -14.98
CA LYS A 398 14.79 -3.23 -15.88
C LYS A 398 15.84 -2.27 -15.36
N LYS A 399 16.34 -1.44 -16.28
CA LYS A 399 17.35 -0.42 -15.99
C LYS A 399 16.80 0.77 -15.20
N TYR A 400 15.58 1.21 -15.50
CA TYR A 400 14.98 2.41 -14.91
C TYR A 400 13.59 2.09 -14.38
N ARG A 401 13.31 2.53 -13.16
CA ARG A 401 12.04 2.34 -12.45
C ARG A 401 11.38 3.70 -12.26
N GLN A 402 10.38 3.98 -13.09
CA GLN A 402 9.62 5.22 -13.13
C GLN A 402 8.15 4.91 -13.38
N ILE A 403 7.27 5.85 -13.05
CA ILE A 403 5.84 5.74 -13.34
C ILE A 403 5.61 5.50 -14.84
N THR A 404 6.30 6.28 -15.68
CA THR A 404 6.19 6.18 -17.14
C THR A 404 6.63 4.82 -17.68
N THR A 405 7.72 4.24 -17.14
CA THR A 405 8.16 2.90 -17.54
C THR A 405 7.17 1.83 -17.08
N ALA A 406 6.61 1.95 -15.87
CA ALA A 406 5.63 0.98 -15.39
C ALA A 406 4.35 0.96 -16.23
N ILE A 407 3.91 2.13 -16.70
CA ILE A 407 2.76 2.28 -17.59
C ILE A 407 3.07 1.73 -18.99
N ALA A 408 4.28 1.95 -19.49
CA ALA A 408 4.72 1.36 -20.76
C ALA A 408 4.64 -0.17 -20.70
N ASP A 409 5.17 -0.79 -19.65
CA ASP A 409 5.10 -2.26 -19.49
C ASP A 409 3.65 -2.75 -19.40
N GLY A 410 2.80 -2.06 -18.62
CA GLY A 410 1.39 -2.40 -18.49
C GLY A 410 0.67 -2.36 -19.84
N THR A 411 1.00 -1.37 -20.68
CA THR A 411 0.48 -1.24 -22.05
C THR A 411 0.94 -2.40 -22.93
N ILE A 412 2.25 -2.69 -22.93
CA ILE A 412 2.84 -3.75 -23.73
C ILE A 412 2.21 -5.09 -23.38
N ALA A 413 2.19 -5.46 -22.09
CA ALA A 413 1.60 -6.72 -21.63
C ALA A 413 0.13 -6.86 -22.03
N ALA A 414 -0.68 -5.81 -21.85
CA ALA A 414 -2.10 -5.84 -22.19
C ALA A 414 -2.35 -6.03 -23.70
N ILE A 415 -1.57 -5.36 -24.56
CA ILE A 415 -1.67 -5.50 -26.01
C ILE A 415 -1.21 -6.90 -26.45
N SER A 416 -0.11 -7.40 -25.89
CA SER A 416 0.41 -8.74 -26.16
C SER A 416 -0.61 -9.82 -25.81
N ILE A 417 -1.20 -9.74 -24.62
CA ILE A 417 -2.26 -10.67 -24.18
C ILE A 417 -3.49 -10.58 -25.08
N THR A 418 -3.91 -9.37 -25.47
CA THR A 418 -5.09 -9.18 -26.35
C THR A 418 -4.89 -9.90 -27.68
N ARG A 419 -3.69 -9.87 -28.25
CA ARG A 419 -3.35 -10.57 -29.51
C ARG A 419 -3.23 -12.09 -29.37
N GLU A 420 -3.04 -12.59 -28.15
CA GLU A 420 -2.95 -14.03 -27.87
C GLU A 420 -4.30 -14.66 -27.53
N ILE A 421 -5.22 -13.90 -26.95
CA ILE A 421 -6.55 -14.37 -26.54
C ILE A 421 -7.62 -14.09 -27.61
N GLY A 422 -7.55 -12.92 -28.26
CA GLY A 422 -8.46 -12.52 -29.34
C GLY A 422 -7.93 -12.93 -30.70
#